data_AF-O04768-F1
#
_entry.id   AF-O04768-F1
#
_cell.length_a   1.000
_cell.length_b   1.000
_cell.length_c   1.000
_cell.angle_alpha   90.00
_cell.angle_beta   90.00
_cell.angle_gamma   90.00
#
_symmetry.space_group_name_H-M   'P 1'
#
loop_
_entity.id
_entity.type
_entity.pdbx_description
1 polymer ?
#
loop_
_entity_poly.entity_id
_entity_poly.type
_entity_poly.pdbx_seq_one_letter_code
_entity_poly.pdbx_strand_id
1 'polypeptide(L)'
;IVDCDAKHVKVLQDEKLPVDLTLCGSTLRAPHSCHLQYMANMDSIASLVMAVVVNDSDEDGDSSDAVQPQKRKRLWGLVVCHNTTPRFVPFPLRYACEFLARVFAIHVNKEIELEYQIIEKNILRTQTLLCDMLMRDAPLGIVSQSPNIMDLVKCD
;
A
#
# COMPACT_ATOMS: atom_id res chain seq x y z
N ILE A 1 -4.62 -0.16 20.11
CA ILE A 1 -4.02 0.11 21.43
C ILE A 1 -4.98 1.04 22.17
N VAL A 2 -5.53 0.60 23.30
CA VAL A 2 -6.54 1.37 24.06
C VAL A 2 -5.88 2.44 24.90
N ASP A 3 -4.72 2.11 25.47
CA ASP A 3 -3.94 2.92 26.40
C ASP A 3 -2.48 2.43 26.32
N CYS A 4 -1.54 3.32 26.02
CA CYS A 4 -0.11 3.00 25.94
C CYS A 4 0.57 2.89 27.31
N ASP A 5 -0.04 3.46 28.36
CA ASP A 5 0.51 3.46 29.72
C ASP A 5 0.04 2.24 30.53
N ALA A 6 -0.93 1.49 30.00
CA ALA A 6 -1.46 0.29 30.63
C ALA A 6 -0.40 -0.82 30.74
N LYS A 7 -0.31 -1.44 31.93
CA LYS A 7 0.61 -2.55 32.17
C LYS A 7 0.24 -3.78 31.34
N HIS A 8 1.21 -4.34 30.64
CA HIS A 8 1.05 -5.60 29.92
C HIS A 8 0.79 -6.77 30.85
N VAL A 9 -0.07 -7.69 30.41
CA VAL A 9 -0.40 -8.93 31.12
C VAL A 9 0.36 -10.09 30.49
N LYS A 10 1.03 -10.90 31.32
CA LYS A 10 1.76 -12.08 30.88
C LYS A 10 0.80 -13.20 30.47
N VAL A 11 1.07 -13.82 29.34
CA VAL A 11 0.41 -15.09 28.95
C VAL A 11 1.12 -16.23 29.67
N LEU A 12 0.36 -17.09 30.35
CA LEU A 12 0.87 -18.29 30.97
C LEU A 12 0.81 -19.43 29.96
N GLN A 13 1.98 -19.95 29.57
CA GLN A 13 2.12 -21.08 28.66
C GLN A 13 2.53 -22.32 29.45
N ASP A 14 1.89 -23.45 29.15
CA ASP A 14 2.25 -24.75 29.74
C ASP A 14 3.64 -25.19 29.24
N GLU A 15 4.50 -25.65 30.15
CA GLU A 15 5.87 -26.10 29.85
C GLU A 15 5.91 -27.28 28.87
N LYS A 16 4.81 -28.03 28.74
CA LYS A 16 4.69 -29.14 27.79
C LYS A 16 4.55 -28.67 26.34
N LEU A 17 4.26 -27.39 26.11
CA LEU A 17 4.11 -26.88 24.75
C LEU A 17 5.51 -26.63 24.16
N PRO A 18 5.92 -27.37 23.11
CA PRO A 18 7.30 -27.35 22.62
C PRO A 18 7.66 -26.10 21.80
N VAL A 19 6.68 -25.23 21.52
CA VAL A 19 6.82 -24.04 20.66
C VAL A 19 6.13 -22.86 21.34
N ASP A 20 6.74 -21.68 21.23
CA ASP A 20 6.16 -20.44 21.72
C ASP A 20 4.85 -20.09 21.02
N LEU A 21 3.87 -19.62 21.79
CA LEU A 21 2.60 -19.17 21.24
C LEU A 21 2.78 -17.91 20.38
N THR A 22 2.36 -17.97 19.11
CA THR A 22 2.27 -16.78 18.27
C THR A 22 0.97 -16.01 18.50
N LEU A 23 1.09 -14.70 18.69
CA LEU A 23 -0.04 -13.79 18.91
C LEU A 23 -0.32 -12.88 17.70
N CYS A 24 0.20 -13.22 16.50
CA CYS A 24 0.08 -12.38 15.31
C CYS A 24 -1.38 -12.06 14.92
N GLY A 25 -2.31 -12.99 15.17
CA GLY A 25 -3.76 -12.80 14.95
C GLY A 25 -4.53 -12.27 16.17
N SER A 26 -3.88 -12.02 17.30
CA SER A 26 -4.55 -11.58 18.53
C SER A 26 -4.83 -10.09 18.50
N THR A 27 -6.10 -9.71 18.68
CA THR A 27 -6.52 -8.30 18.80
C THR A 27 -6.07 -7.62 20.09
N LEU A 28 -5.62 -8.40 21.08
CA LEU A 28 -5.13 -7.94 22.37
C LEU A 28 -3.61 -8.06 22.51
N ARG A 29 -2.90 -8.36 21.42
CA ARG A 29 -1.43 -8.44 21.43
C ARG A 29 -0.83 -7.13 21.95
N ALA A 30 0.03 -7.23 22.95
CA ALA A 30 0.78 -6.09 23.46
C ALA A 30 1.68 -5.49 22.35
N PRO A 31 1.72 -4.16 22.20
CA PRO A 31 2.68 -3.51 21.31
C PRO A 31 4.11 -3.66 21.85
N HIS A 32 5.08 -3.54 20.96
CA HIS A 32 6.49 -3.51 21.35
C HIS A 32 6.82 -2.21 22.11
N SER A 33 7.74 -2.26 23.07
CA SER A 33 8.08 -1.12 23.95
C SER A 33 8.54 0.12 23.18
N CYS A 34 9.27 -0.05 22.07
CA CYS A 34 9.68 1.08 21.24
C CYS A 34 8.48 1.85 20.66
N HIS A 35 7.39 1.15 20.32
CA HIS A 35 6.19 1.79 19.77
C HIS A 35 5.41 2.52 20.86
N LEU A 36 5.41 2.02 22.09
CA LEU A 36 4.85 2.73 23.24
C LEU A 36 5.58 4.05 23.50
N GLN A 37 6.92 4.05 23.47
CA GLN A 37 7.71 5.27 23.60
C GLN A 37 7.44 6.25 22.44
N TYR A 38 7.32 5.75 21.22
CA TYR A 38 6.93 6.56 20.07
C TYR A 38 5.56 7.23 20.26
N MET A 39 4.57 6.47 20.74
CA MET A 39 3.23 6.99 21.05
C MET A 39 3.28 8.09 22.12
N ALA A 40 4.04 7.87 23.19
CA ALA A 40 4.26 8.88 24.24
C ALA A 40 4.92 10.15 23.69
N ASN A 41 5.94 10.03 22.84
CA ASN A 41 6.61 11.18 22.22
C ASN A 41 5.71 11.95 21.24
N MET A 42 4.65 11.31 20.74
CA MET A 42 3.66 11.89 19.83
C MET A 42 2.41 12.41 20.55
N ASP A 43 2.39 12.41 21.88
CA ASP A 43 1.22 12.76 22.71
C ASP A 43 -0.04 11.95 22.35
N SER A 44 0.15 10.68 21.99
CA SER A 44 -0.93 9.77 21.56
C SER A 44 -1.07 8.63 22.55
N ILE A 45 -2.18 8.60 23.29
CA ILE A 45 -2.42 7.58 24.33
C ILE A 45 -3.10 6.34 23.76
N ALA A 46 -4.06 6.53 22.84
CA ALA A 46 -4.74 5.44 22.16
C ALA A 46 -4.52 5.51 20.65
N SER A 47 -4.48 4.35 20.01
CA SER A 47 -4.33 4.25 18.55
C SER A 47 -5.12 3.09 17.96
N LEU A 48 -5.73 3.33 16.80
CA LEU A 48 -6.32 2.29 15.95
C LEU A 48 -5.72 2.43 14.56
N VAL A 49 -5.16 1.33 14.05
CA VAL A 49 -4.47 1.30 12.76
C VAL A 49 -5.11 0.24 11.87
N MET A 50 -5.40 0.59 10.62
CA MET A 50 -5.93 -0.32 9.60
C MET A 50 -5.03 -0.28 8.37
N ALA A 51 -4.74 -1.45 7.81
CA ALA A 51 -3.91 -1.58 6.62
C ALA A 51 -4.72 -1.29 5.34
N VAL A 52 -4.11 -0.52 4.43
CA VAL A 52 -4.61 -0.31 3.07
C VAL A 52 -3.76 -1.17 2.15
N VAL A 53 -4.36 -2.23 1.62
CA VAL A 53 -3.66 -3.23 0.79
C VAL A 53 -4.17 -3.15 -0.63
N VAL A 54 -3.27 -2.86 -1.56
CA VAL A 54 -3.55 -2.74 -2.99
C VAL A 54 -3.01 -3.96 -3.73
N ASN A 55 -3.47 -4.15 -4.95
CA ASN A 55 -2.89 -5.13 -5.87
C ASN A 55 -1.58 -4.54 -6.40
N ASP A 56 -0.53 -5.36 -6.37
CA ASP A 56 0.74 -5.08 -7.01
C ASP A 56 0.58 -5.31 -8.51
N SER A 57 0.95 -4.29 -9.28
CA SER A 57 0.99 -4.32 -10.74
C SER A 57 2.37 -4.66 -11.27
N ASP A 58 3.35 -4.90 -10.40
CA ASP A 58 4.74 -5.13 -10.79
C ASP A 58 4.86 -6.39 -11.67
N GLU A 59 4.96 -6.15 -12.98
CA GLU A 59 5.60 -7.01 -13.99
C GLU A 59 7.14 -6.92 -13.91
N ASP A 60 7.70 -6.19 -12.95
CA ASP A 60 9.16 -5.96 -12.79
C ASP A 60 9.85 -7.01 -11.88
N GLY A 61 9.24 -8.20 -11.77
CA GLY A 61 9.87 -9.36 -11.13
C GLY A 61 10.42 -10.31 -12.19
N ASP A 62 11.75 -10.32 -12.35
CA ASP A 62 12.57 -11.28 -13.08
C ASP A 62 12.47 -12.71 -12.49
N SER A 63 11.24 -13.20 -12.34
CA SER A 63 10.91 -14.54 -11.86
C SER A 63 10.23 -15.28 -13.00
N SER A 64 11.07 -15.98 -13.76
CA SER A 64 10.77 -16.90 -14.86
C SER A 64 10.01 -18.16 -14.44
N ASP A 65 9.09 -18.07 -13.47
CA ASP A 65 8.23 -19.20 -13.06
C ASP A 65 6.76 -18.78 -13.17
N ALA A 66 6.26 -18.89 -14.39
CA ALA A 66 4.86 -18.74 -14.73
C ALA A 66 4.02 -19.86 -14.10
N VAL A 67 3.47 -19.60 -12.91
CA VAL A 67 2.25 -20.27 -12.43
C VAL A 67 1.31 -19.20 -11.84
N GLN A 68 0.42 -18.73 -12.70
CA GLN A 68 -0.71 -17.80 -12.45
C GLN A 68 -0.35 -16.34 -12.09
N PRO A 69 -0.95 -15.35 -12.79
CA PRO A 69 -0.92 -13.96 -12.37
C PRO A 69 -1.89 -13.79 -11.20
N GLN A 70 -1.59 -14.38 -10.04
CA GLN A 70 -2.19 -13.87 -8.82
C GLN A 70 -1.56 -12.51 -8.58
N LYS A 71 -2.30 -11.44 -8.90
CA LYS A 71 -1.96 -10.07 -8.53
C LYS A 71 -1.49 -10.09 -7.08
N ARG A 72 -0.18 -9.91 -6.87
CA ARG A 72 0.39 -9.93 -5.51
C ARG A 72 -0.28 -8.80 -4.73
N LYS A 73 -0.43 -8.96 -3.42
CA LYS A 73 -1.00 -7.90 -2.58
C LYS A 73 0.13 -7.15 -1.92
N ARG A 74 0.12 -5.83 -2.03
CA ARG A 74 1.12 -4.94 -1.45
C ARG A 74 0.47 -4.05 -0.39
N LEU A 75 1.16 -3.86 0.74
CA LEU A 75 0.80 -2.83 1.70
C LEU A 75 1.09 -1.46 1.08
N TRP A 76 0.03 -0.74 0.70
CA TRP A 76 0.14 0.60 0.10
C TRP A 76 0.32 1.67 1.17
N GLY A 77 -0.40 1.54 2.28
CA GLY A 77 -0.37 2.51 3.36
C GLY A 77 -1.21 2.10 4.55
N LEU A 78 -1.39 3.02 5.48
CA LEU A 78 -2.13 2.81 6.73
C LEU A 78 -3.14 3.94 6.93
N VAL A 79 -4.33 3.60 7.44
CA VAL A 79 -5.23 4.55 8.09
C VAL A 79 -4.95 4.51 9.58
N VAL A 80 -4.43 5.61 10.12
CA VAL A 80 -4.00 5.71 11.52
C VAL A 80 -4.89 6.70 12.26
N CYS A 81 -5.54 6.24 13.32
CA CYS A 81 -6.32 7.08 14.22
C CYS A 81 -5.58 7.22 15.55
N HIS A 82 -5.45 8.44 16.07
CA HIS A 82 -4.86 8.74 17.37
C HIS A 82 -5.91 9.36 18.30
N ASN A 83 -5.73 9.17 19.60
CA ASN A 83 -6.51 9.83 20.63
C ASN A 83 -5.59 10.20 21.80
N THR A 84 -5.70 11.44 22.29
CA THR A 84 -4.89 11.96 23.40
C THR A 84 -5.30 11.41 24.77
N THR A 85 -6.38 10.64 24.83
CA THR A 85 -6.86 9.95 26.04
C THR A 85 -7.09 8.47 25.75
N PRO A 86 -7.15 7.60 26.78
CA PRO A 86 -7.49 6.19 26.58
C PRO A 86 -8.83 6.05 25.86
N ARG A 87 -8.87 5.20 24.82
CA ARG A 87 -10.08 5.03 24.01
C ARG A 87 -10.28 3.58 23.59
N PHE A 88 -11.31 2.98 24.16
CA PHE A 88 -11.77 1.66 23.74
C PHE A 88 -12.73 1.79 22.55
N VAL A 89 -12.42 1.08 21.46
CA VAL A 89 -13.28 0.98 20.28
C VAL A 89 -13.87 -0.44 20.25
N PRO A 90 -15.19 -0.63 20.42
CA PRO A 90 -15.80 -1.96 20.41
C PRO A 90 -15.54 -2.75 19.13
N PHE A 91 -15.50 -4.09 19.23
CA PHE A 91 -15.21 -4.96 18.08
C PHE A 91 -16.10 -4.72 16.86
N PRO A 92 -17.44 -4.56 16.99
CA PRO A 92 -18.29 -4.29 15.82
C PRO A 92 -17.90 -3.02 15.07
N LEU A 93 -17.47 -1.98 15.80
CA LEU A 93 -17.03 -0.72 15.20
C LEU A 93 -15.66 -0.89 14.52
N ARG A 94 -14.72 -1.63 15.13
CA ARG A 94 -13.43 -1.96 14.49
C ARG A 94 -13.63 -2.72 13.18
N TYR A 95 -14.56 -3.67 13.15
CA TYR A 95 -14.91 -4.42 11.95
C TYR A 95 -15.51 -3.54 10.86
N ALA A 96 -16.40 -2.61 11.23
CA ALA A 96 -16.94 -1.63 10.29
C ALA A 96 -15.84 -0.72 9.71
N CYS A 97 -14.91 -0.24 10.53
CA CYS A 97 -13.77 0.56 10.07
C CYS A 97 -12.84 -0.26 9.15
N GLU A 98 -12.57 -1.52 9.48
CA GLU A 98 -11.79 -2.41 8.61
C GLU A 98 -12.48 -2.61 7.24
N PHE A 99 -13.80 -2.79 7.23
CA PHE A 99 -14.56 -2.87 5.99
C PHE A 99 -14.43 -1.58 5.16
N LEU A 100 -14.56 -0.41 5.79
CA LEU A 100 -14.36 0.88 5.11
C LEU A 100 -12.93 1.01 4.54
N ALA A 101 -11.91 0.58 5.27
CA ALA A 101 -10.53 0.58 4.79
C ALA A 101 -10.34 -0.34 3.57
N ARG A 102 -11.03 -1.49 3.52
CA ARG A 102 -11.04 -2.37 2.34
C ARG A 102 -11.72 -1.71 1.14
N VAL A 103 -12.86 -1.05 1.34
CA VAL A 103 -13.55 -0.30 0.28
C VAL A 103 -12.67 0.84 -0.24
N PHE A 104 -12.01 1.56 0.65
CA PHE A 104 -11.03 2.59 0.30
C PHE A 104 -9.90 2.01 -0.56
N ALA A 105 -9.32 0.87 -0.16
CA ALA A 105 -8.27 0.20 -0.93
C ALA A 105 -8.72 -0.19 -2.35
N ILE A 106 -9.98 -0.60 -2.54
CA ILE A 106 -10.54 -0.89 -3.87
C ILE A 106 -10.58 0.38 -4.74
N HIS A 107 -10.96 1.52 -4.17
CA HIS A 107 -10.99 2.78 -4.91
C HIS A 107 -9.59 3.26 -5.28
N VAL A 108 -8.63 3.15 -4.35
CA VAL A 108 -7.21 3.44 -4.62
C VAL A 108 -6.68 2.57 -5.76
N ASN A 109 -6.94 1.26 -5.74
CA ASN A 109 -6.55 0.37 -6.83
C ASN A 109 -7.11 0.82 -8.18
N LYS A 110 -8.40 1.17 -8.21
CA LYS A 110 -9.06 1.60 -9.43
C LYS A 110 -8.46 2.89 -9.99
N GLU A 111 -8.15 3.85 -9.12
CA GLU A 111 -7.53 5.11 -9.54
C GLU A 111 -6.13 4.87 -10.13
N ILE A 112 -5.33 4.03 -9.46
CA ILE A 112 -4.00 3.64 -9.96
C ILE A 112 -4.11 2.95 -11.33
N GLU A 113 -5.04 2.02 -11.50
CA GLU A 113 -5.26 1.31 -12.77
C GLU A 113 -5.72 2.27 -13.88
N LEU A 114 -6.57 3.24 -13.57
CA LEU A 114 -7.00 4.27 -14.53
C LEU A 114 -5.85 5.18 -14.97
N GLU A 115 -5.01 5.64 -14.03
CA GLU A 115 -3.83 6.44 -14.35
C GLU A 115 -2.86 5.67 -15.23
N TYR A 116 -2.61 4.38 -14.95
CA TYR A 116 -1.79 3.53 -15.81
C TYR A 116 -2.38 3.41 -17.22
N GLN A 117 -3.69 3.20 -17.36
CA GLN A 117 -4.35 3.12 -18.67
C GLN A 117 -4.25 4.45 -19.46
N ILE A 118 -4.34 5.59 -18.78
CA ILE A 118 -4.19 6.91 -19.42
C ILE A 118 -2.76 7.10 -19.92
N ILE A 119 -1.77 6.76 -19.10
CA ILE A 119 -0.35 6.83 -19.47
C ILE A 119 -0.04 5.90 -20.65
N GLU A 120 -0.47 4.64 -20.57
CA GLU A 120 -0.26 3.65 -21.64
C GLU A 120 -0.88 4.12 -22.96
N LYS A 121 -2.12 4.64 -22.92
CA LYS A 121 -2.78 5.20 -24.11
C LYS A 121 -2.02 6.38 -24.69
N ASN A 122 -1.48 7.26 -23.85
CA ASN A 122 -0.69 8.42 -24.30
C ASN A 122 0.63 7.98 -24.93
N ILE A 123 1.30 6.98 -24.36
CA ILE A 123 2.52 6.37 -24.92
C ILE A 123 2.22 5.76 -26.28
N LEU A 124 1.18 4.91 -26.40
CA LEU A 124 0.81 4.28 -27.67
C LEU A 124 0.47 5.31 -28.76
N ARG A 125 -0.23 6.38 -28.40
CA ARG A 125 -0.56 7.48 -29.32
C ARG A 125 0.71 8.20 -29.80
N THR A 126 1.62 8.51 -28.90
CA THR A 126 2.89 9.19 -29.20
C THR A 126 3.79 8.30 -30.07
N GLN A 127 3.94 7.02 -29.72
CA GLN A 127 4.68 6.04 -30.54
C GLN A 127 4.12 5.94 -31.95
N THR A 128 2.79 5.86 -32.11
CA THR A 128 2.16 5.79 -33.44
C THR A 128 2.52 7.00 -34.31
N LEU A 129 2.50 8.22 -33.74
CA LEU A 129 2.84 9.44 -34.45
C LEU A 129 4.34 9.50 -34.81
N LEU A 130 5.22 9.15 -33.87
CA LEU A 130 6.67 9.11 -34.11
C LEU A 130 7.04 8.06 -35.18
N CYS A 131 6.39 6.90 -35.18
CA CYS A 131 6.56 5.88 -36.22
C CYS A 131 6.13 6.38 -37.61
N ASP A 132 5.00 7.08 -37.72
CA ASP A 132 4.57 7.69 -39.01
C ASP A 132 5.59 8.74 -39.50
N MET A 133 6.16 9.55 -38.61
CA MET A 133 7.18 10.54 -38.96
C MET A 133 8.50 9.89 -39.42
N LEU A 134 8.91 8.78 -38.79
CA LEU A 134 10.06 7.97 -39.21
C LEU A 134 9.86 7.42 -40.62
N MET A 135 8.68 6.87 -40.92
CA MET A 135 8.37 6.28 -42.22
C MET A 135 8.33 7.31 -43.36
N ARG A 136 8.17 8.60 -43.04
CA ARG A 136 8.20 9.71 -44.00
C ARG A 136 9.60 10.30 -44.21
N ASP A 137 10.66 9.60 -43.78
CA ASP A 137 12.07 10.00 -43.91
C ASP A 137 12.37 11.40 -43.31
N ALA A 138 11.67 11.75 -42.23
CA ALA A 138 11.84 13.02 -41.52
C ALA A 138 12.48 12.81 -40.13
N PRO A 139 13.73 12.34 -40.03
CA PRO A 139 14.39 12.07 -38.75
C PRO A 139 14.53 13.34 -37.89
N LEU A 140 14.67 14.51 -38.53
CA LEU A 140 14.65 15.80 -37.83
C LEU A 140 13.28 16.12 -37.22
N GLY A 141 12.19 15.58 -37.77
CA GLY A 141 10.83 15.79 -37.26
C GLY A 141 10.66 15.27 -35.84
N ILE A 142 11.27 14.13 -35.50
CA ILE A 142 11.21 13.49 -34.17
C ILE A 142 11.76 14.40 -33.07
N VAL A 143 12.70 15.28 -33.42
CA VAL A 143 13.34 16.22 -32.48
C VAL A 143 12.71 17.60 -32.55
N SER A 144 12.28 18.04 -33.74
CA SER A 144 11.88 19.43 -34.00
C SER A 144 10.37 19.69 -34.00
N GLN A 145 9.54 18.66 -34.16
CA GLN A 145 8.08 18.79 -34.24
C GLN A 145 7.41 18.19 -33.00
N SER A 146 6.16 18.57 -32.73
CA SER A 146 5.36 18.02 -31.62
C SER A 146 4.36 16.98 -32.13
N PRO A 147 4.25 15.80 -31.48
CA PRO A 147 5.05 15.35 -30.34
C PRO A 147 6.48 14.94 -30.74
N ASN A 148 7.44 15.15 -29.83
CA ASN A 148 8.84 14.77 -30.00
C ASN A 148 9.22 13.58 -29.10
N ILE A 149 10.47 13.11 -29.21
CA ILE A 149 10.96 11.96 -28.42
C ILE A 149 10.93 12.18 -26.89
N MET A 150 10.99 13.43 -26.43
CA MET A 150 10.90 13.80 -25.01
C MET A 150 9.46 13.71 -24.48
N ASP A 151 8.45 13.61 -25.36
CA ASP A 151 7.05 13.41 -24.95
C ASP A 151 6.75 11.92 -24.68
N LEU A 152 7.65 11.01 -25.11
CA LEU A 152 7.49 9.56 -24.93
C LEU A 152 7.95 9.09 -23.54
N VAL A 153 8.95 9.74 -22.98
CA VAL A 153 9.57 9.42 -21.70
C VAL A 153 9.73 10.69 -20.88
N LYS A 154 9.61 10.61 -19.56
CA LYS A 154 9.91 11.78 -18.71
C LYS A 154 11.39 12.12 -18.87
N CYS A 155 11.68 13.25 -19.48
CA CYS A 155 13.02 13.80 -19.64
C CYS A 155 13.13 15.15 -18.91
N ASP A 156 14.34 15.45 -18.42
CA ASP A 156 14.69 16.74 -17.82
C ASP A 156 14.97 17.83 -18.89
#